data_AF-A0A068WXE0-F1
#
_entry.id   AF-A0A068WXE0-F1
#
_cell.length_a   1.000
_cell.length_b   1.000
_cell.length_c   1.000
_cell.angle_alpha   90.00
_cell.angle_beta   90.00
_cell.angle_gamma   90.00
#
_symmetry.space_group_name_H-M   'P 1'
#
loop_
_entity.id
_entity.type
_entity.pdbx_description
1 polymer ?
#
loop_
_entity_poly.entity_id
_entity_poly.type
_entity_poly.pdbx_seq_one_letter_code
_entity_poly.pdbx_strand_id
1 'polypeptide(L)'
;MWEIKKISSTDGTCLAILIAIMLLTRTQSKKPTECQRSNKGLFIGLLLITGTLVGLTLVNTLLQQKSQCTALIIYQATDITLLFIGTGAVGVALFQMRVLAMRYLSEESALDANLLLVSLLGVLFYDLFILVPAAGANGNQRAVGLIFAGKAVLELLQSMLQVLLIVEASRRQVATSNQAAEKPGRTMITFLLILNLAMWILKTFELKHATTHPIYKSHYNELVWKVIISVSLLLVVFFHFHSTVCLADVWSCTYRFHNTASGK
;
A
#
# COMPACT_ATOMS: atom_id res chain seq x y z
N MET A 1 34.51 -23.57 0.43
CA MET A 1 33.41 -23.72 -0.54
C MET A 1 32.10 -23.32 0.14
N TRP A 2 31.93 -22.02 0.39
CA TRP A 2 30.70 -21.40 0.92
C TRP A 2 30.62 -19.97 0.34
N GLU A 3 30.32 -19.89 -0.95
CA GLU A 3 29.91 -18.65 -1.60
C GLU A 3 28.38 -18.61 -1.49
N ILE A 4 27.86 -17.96 -0.45
CA ILE A 4 26.46 -17.52 -0.44
C ILE A 4 26.41 -16.37 -1.46
N LYS A 5 26.17 -16.76 -2.71
CA LYS A 5 25.87 -15.86 -3.81
C LYS A 5 24.73 -14.96 -3.35
N LYS A 6 25.05 -13.69 -3.20
CA LYS A 6 24.15 -12.55 -3.01
C LYS A 6 23.09 -12.62 -4.12
N ILE A 7 21.95 -13.27 -3.85
CA ILE A 7 20.83 -13.29 -4.77
C ILE A 7 20.25 -11.87 -4.75
N SER A 8 20.61 -11.15 -5.81
CA SER A 8 20.01 -9.91 -6.31
C SER A 8 18.50 -9.88 -6.00
N SER A 9 18.13 -9.13 -4.97
CA SER A 9 16.73 -8.72 -4.69
C SER A 9 16.25 -7.63 -5.66
N THR A 10 17.01 -7.36 -6.73
CA THR A 10 16.86 -6.21 -7.62
C THR A 10 16.05 -6.51 -8.88
N ASP A 11 15.90 -7.77 -9.28
CA ASP A 11 15.31 -8.10 -10.59
C ASP A 11 13.76 -8.15 -10.57
N GLY A 12 13.15 -8.63 -9.48
CA GLY A 12 11.68 -8.65 -9.32
C GLY A 12 11.09 -7.28 -8.99
N THR A 13 11.80 -6.49 -8.18
CA THR A 13 11.40 -5.11 -7.85
C THR A 13 11.53 -4.18 -9.05
N CYS A 14 12.53 -4.37 -9.91
CA CYS A 14 12.69 -3.58 -11.13
C CYS A 14 11.54 -3.83 -12.10
N LEU A 15 11.08 -5.08 -12.24
CA LEU A 15 9.93 -5.41 -13.11
C LEU A 15 8.63 -4.79 -12.60
N ALA A 16 8.35 -4.84 -11.30
CA ALA A 16 7.14 -4.24 -10.72
C ALA A 16 7.21 -2.70 -10.68
N ILE A 17 8.38 -2.11 -10.47
CA ILE A 17 8.62 -0.66 -10.63
C ILE A 17 8.48 -0.28 -12.11
N LEU A 18 8.96 -1.09 -13.05
CA LEU A 18 8.77 -0.87 -14.49
C LEU A 18 7.31 -1.01 -14.90
N ILE A 19 6.54 -1.95 -14.35
CA ILE A 19 5.10 -2.06 -14.59
C ILE A 19 4.36 -0.86 -13.98
N ALA A 20 4.73 -0.41 -12.78
CA ALA A 20 4.14 0.78 -12.17
C ALA A 20 4.50 2.06 -12.95
N ILE A 21 5.76 2.21 -13.39
CA ILE A 21 6.21 3.30 -14.26
C ILE A 21 5.55 3.20 -15.64
N MET A 22 5.36 2.00 -16.19
CA MET A 22 4.63 1.78 -17.45
C MET A 22 3.14 2.10 -17.32
N LEU A 23 2.50 1.75 -16.20
CA LEU A 23 1.13 2.13 -15.89
C LEU A 23 1.02 3.66 -15.74
N LEU A 24 1.97 4.31 -15.06
CA LEU A 24 2.04 5.76 -14.91
C LEU A 24 2.36 6.50 -16.23
N THR A 25 3.23 5.97 -17.07
CA THR A 25 3.61 6.58 -18.37
C THR A 25 2.56 6.33 -19.45
N ARG A 26 1.83 5.20 -19.42
CA ARG A 26 0.71 4.94 -20.35
C ARG A 26 -0.46 5.92 -20.13
N THR A 27 -0.52 6.60 -18.99
CA THR A 27 -1.50 7.68 -18.73
C THR A 27 -1.22 8.98 -19.49
N GLN A 28 -0.02 9.17 -20.05
CA GLN A 28 0.41 10.44 -20.68
C GLN A 28 0.00 10.57 -22.17
N SER A 29 -0.59 9.54 -22.78
CA SER A 29 -0.97 9.59 -24.20
C SER A 29 -2.50 9.72 -24.38
N LYS A 30 -3.05 10.94 -24.23
CA LYS A 30 -4.15 11.50 -25.05
C LYS A 30 -4.66 12.89 -24.59
N LYS A 31 -4.69 13.81 -25.57
CA LYS A 31 -5.27 15.17 -25.69
C LYS A 31 -4.85 16.30 -24.70
N PRO A 32 -4.45 17.48 -25.22
CA PRO A 32 -3.81 18.57 -24.45
C PRO A 32 -4.70 19.29 -23.44
N THR A 33 -6.02 19.07 -23.42
CA THR A 33 -6.97 19.80 -22.54
C THR A 33 -7.32 19.08 -21.24
N GLU A 34 -7.02 17.77 -21.09
CA GLU A 34 -7.37 17.01 -19.87
C GLU A 34 -6.28 17.05 -18.78
N CYS A 35 -5.12 17.65 -19.08
CA CYS A 35 -3.92 17.58 -18.24
C CYS A 35 -3.98 18.46 -16.98
N GLN A 36 -4.81 19.51 -16.92
CA GLN A 36 -4.65 20.55 -15.89
C GLN A 36 -5.25 20.19 -14.51
N ARG A 37 -6.21 19.26 -14.42
CA ARG A 37 -6.93 18.92 -13.16
C ARG A 37 -6.31 17.75 -12.38
N SER A 38 -5.59 16.86 -13.06
CA SER A 38 -4.97 15.65 -12.46
C SER A 38 -3.57 15.89 -11.87
N ASN A 39 -2.96 17.05 -12.13
CA ASN A 39 -1.56 17.33 -11.79
C ASN A 39 -1.29 17.47 -10.29
N LYS A 40 -2.27 17.91 -9.49
CA LYS A 40 -2.06 18.14 -8.05
C LYS A 40 -1.82 16.85 -7.28
N GLY A 41 -2.66 15.83 -7.50
CA GLY A 41 -2.53 14.53 -6.84
C GLY A 41 -1.27 13.78 -7.29
N LEU A 42 -0.95 13.84 -8.59
CA LEU A 42 0.27 13.27 -9.16
C LEU A 42 1.53 13.91 -8.56
N PHE A 43 1.60 15.24 -8.48
CA PHE A 43 2.76 15.95 -7.96
C PHE A 43 3.00 15.65 -6.47
N ILE A 44 1.95 15.71 -5.64
CA ILE A 44 2.07 15.40 -4.21
C ILE A 44 2.47 13.93 -4.02
N GLY A 45 1.89 13.01 -4.79
CA GLY A 45 2.28 11.61 -4.76
C GLY A 45 3.74 11.40 -5.16
N LEU A 46 4.21 12.07 -6.20
CA LEU A 46 5.60 11.96 -6.67
C LEU A 46 6.61 12.50 -5.63
N LEU A 47 6.28 13.61 -4.96
CA LEU A 47 7.10 14.10 -3.84
C LEU A 47 7.16 13.08 -2.70
N LEU A 48 6.03 12.45 -2.37
CA LEU A 48 5.93 11.48 -1.30
C LEU A 48 6.70 10.18 -1.60
N ILE A 49 6.60 9.64 -2.80
CA ILE A 49 7.38 8.44 -3.18
C ILE A 49 8.87 8.76 -3.23
N THR A 50 9.25 9.95 -3.70
CA THR A 50 10.65 10.39 -3.68
C THR A 50 11.17 10.49 -2.25
N GLY A 51 10.40 11.09 -1.33
CA GLY A 51 10.74 11.14 0.09
C GLY A 51 10.88 9.75 0.72
N THR A 52 10.01 8.82 0.35
CA THR A 52 10.07 7.41 0.80
C THR A 52 11.35 6.72 0.32
N LEU A 53 11.73 6.93 -0.94
CA LEU A 53 12.98 6.39 -1.50
C LEU A 53 14.21 6.97 -0.81
N VAL A 54 14.23 8.28 -0.52
CA VAL A 54 15.31 8.92 0.25
C VAL A 54 15.37 8.37 1.67
N GLY A 55 14.23 8.17 2.33
CA GLY A 55 14.18 7.53 3.66
C GLY A 55 14.75 6.12 3.64
N LEU A 56 14.40 5.32 2.62
CA LEU A 56 14.91 3.96 2.43
C LEU A 56 16.41 3.91 2.18
N THR A 57 16.96 4.79 1.34
CA THR A 57 18.40 4.83 1.10
C THR A 57 19.15 5.22 2.37
N LEU A 58 18.64 6.20 3.13
CA LEU A 58 19.22 6.60 4.41
C LEU A 58 19.21 5.46 5.43
N VAL A 59 18.08 4.75 5.56
CA VAL A 59 17.97 3.55 6.42
C VAL A 59 19.03 2.52 6.03
N ASN A 60 19.13 2.18 4.74
CA ASN A 60 20.10 1.19 4.27
C ASN A 60 21.56 1.61 4.52
N THR A 61 21.90 2.89 4.34
CA THR A 61 23.23 3.42 4.67
C THR A 61 23.52 3.35 6.16
N LEU A 62 22.54 3.67 7.02
CA LEU A 62 22.70 3.60 8.47
C LEU A 62 22.87 2.15 8.98
N LEU A 63 22.21 1.18 8.33
CA LEU A 63 22.43 -0.24 8.61
C LEU A 63 23.87 -0.66 8.31
N GLN A 64 24.44 -0.18 7.19
CA GLN A 64 25.85 -0.45 6.83
C GLN A 64 26.82 0.16 7.85
N GLN A 65 26.50 1.35 8.38
CA GLN A 65 27.27 2.01 9.44
C GLN A 65 27.04 1.41 10.84
N LYS A 66 26.29 0.30 10.95
CA LYS A 66 25.92 -0.38 12.22
C LYS A 66 25.09 0.48 13.19
N SER A 67 24.47 1.56 12.73
CA SER A 67 23.57 2.40 13.53
C SER A 67 22.11 1.89 13.46
N GLN A 68 21.89 0.70 14.02
CA GLN A 68 20.64 -0.06 13.88
C GLN A 68 19.42 0.65 14.51
N CYS A 69 19.60 1.27 15.69
CA CYS A 69 18.51 1.95 16.38
C CYS A 69 17.98 3.16 15.57
N THR A 70 18.89 3.98 15.04
CA THR A 70 18.51 5.16 14.25
C THR A 70 17.84 4.76 12.94
N ALA A 71 18.35 3.73 12.26
CA ALA A 71 17.74 3.18 11.06
C ALA A 71 16.30 2.70 11.32
N LEU A 72 16.08 2.01 12.44
CA LEU A 72 14.76 1.53 12.86
C LEU A 72 13.80 2.69 13.14
N ILE A 73 14.24 3.74 13.84
CA ILE A 73 13.41 4.92 14.14
C ILE A 73 12.96 5.61 12.85
N ILE A 74 13.88 5.83 11.91
CA ILE A 74 13.55 6.49 10.62
C ILE A 74 12.58 5.63 9.81
N TYR A 75 12.80 4.31 9.78
CA TYR A 75 11.90 3.38 9.10
C TYR A 75 10.48 3.43 9.71
N GLN A 76 10.37 3.30 11.04
CA GLN A 76 9.08 3.34 11.74
C GLN A 76 8.37 4.69 11.56
N ALA A 77 9.10 5.80 11.63
CA ALA A 77 8.55 7.12 11.39
C ALA A 77 8.02 7.27 9.95
N THR A 78 8.76 6.76 8.96
CA THR A 78 8.34 6.77 7.55
C THR A 78 7.07 5.93 7.36
N ASP A 79 7.03 4.72 7.91
CA ASP A 79 5.88 3.80 7.79
C ASP A 79 4.62 4.40 8.42
N ILE A 80 4.70 4.88 9.67
CA ILE A 80 3.57 5.52 10.36
C ILE A 80 3.08 6.75 9.60
N THR A 81 4.00 7.55 9.04
CA THR A 81 3.64 8.74 8.25
C THR A 81 2.86 8.35 7.00
N LEU A 82 3.32 7.34 6.27
CA LEU A 82 2.61 6.84 5.08
C LEU A 82 1.23 6.30 5.47
N LEU A 83 1.13 5.48 6.51
CA LEU A 83 -0.13 4.90 6.98
C LEU A 83 -1.16 5.97 7.40
N PHE A 84 -0.71 7.01 8.08
CA PHE A 84 -1.58 8.12 8.50
C PHE A 84 -2.12 8.89 7.29
N ILE A 85 -1.23 9.27 6.36
CA ILE A 85 -1.62 9.96 5.12
C ILE A 85 -2.57 9.06 4.29
N GLY A 86 -2.28 7.76 4.22
CA GLY A 86 -3.08 6.77 3.50
C GLY A 86 -4.49 6.64 4.06
N THR A 87 -4.62 6.51 5.38
CA THR A 87 -5.92 6.44 6.06
C THR A 87 -6.78 7.65 5.73
N GLY A 88 -6.22 8.86 5.81
CA GLY A 88 -6.93 10.09 5.46
C GLY A 88 -7.32 10.14 3.98
N ALA A 89 -6.40 9.79 3.09
CA ALA A 89 -6.63 9.80 1.65
C ALA A 89 -7.72 8.80 1.20
N VAL A 90 -7.73 7.61 1.81
CA VAL A 90 -8.77 6.59 1.58
C VAL A 90 -10.14 7.10 2.05
N GLY A 91 -10.21 7.71 3.23
CA GLY A 91 -11.45 8.30 3.74
C GLY A 91 -12.00 9.39 2.81
N VAL A 92 -11.13 10.27 2.30
CA VAL A 92 -11.54 11.30 1.32
C VAL A 92 -11.94 10.69 -0.01
N ALA A 93 -11.27 9.64 -0.49
CA ALA A 93 -11.62 8.94 -1.72
C ALA A 93 -12.99 8.26 -1.62
N LEU A 94 -13.27 7.56 -0.51
CA LEU A 94 -14.58 6.97 -0.22
C LEU A 94 -15.68 8.02 -0.27
N PHE A 95 -15.45 9.18 0.36
CA PHE A 95 -16.41 10.27 0.36
C PHE A 95 -16.65 10.87 -1.04
N GLN A 96 -15.62 11.01 -1.87
CA GLN A 96 -15.76 11.54 -3.24
C GLN A 96 -16.43 10.54 -4.18
N MET A 97 -16.11 9.25 -4.04
CA MET A 97 -16.61 8.19 -4.91
C MET A 97 -18.07 7.83 -4.63
N ARG A 98 -18.61 8.18 -3.46
CA ARG A 98 -20.01 7.87 -3.09
C ARG A 98 -21.08 8.43 -4.04
N VAL A 99 -20.74 9.42 -4.87
CA VAL A 99 -21.64 10.09 -5.81
C VAL A 99 -21.83 9.30 -7.12
N LEU A 100 -20.95 8.34 -7.42
CA LEU A 100 -21.05 7.53 -8.64
C LEU A 100 -22.11 6.43 -8.51
N ALA A 101 -22.70 6.01 -9.63
CA ALA A 101 -23.73 4.98 -9.64
C ALA A 101 -23.15 3.56 -9.52
N MET A 102 -23.97 2.62 -9.08
CA MET A 102 -23.60 1.21 -8.93
C MET A 102 -23.60 0.47 -10.26
N ARG A 103 -22.63 -0.41 -10.45
CA ARG A 103 -22.43 -1.32 -11.59
C ARG A 103 -22.44 -2.77 -11.09
N TYR A 104 -22.88 -3.69 -11.95
CA TYR A 104 -22.71 -5.12 -11.75
C TYR A 104 -21.22 -5.52 -11.87
N LEU A 105 -20.72 -6.31 -10.93
CA LEU A 105 -19.36 -6.86 -10.94
C LEU A 105 -19.19 -7.90 -12.06
N SER A 106 -18.03 -7.92 -12.70
CA SER A 106 -17.61 -8.99 -13.62
C SER A 106 -16.96 -10.15 -12.85
N GLU A 107 -16.87 -11.34 -13.45
CA GLU A 107 -16.17 -12.49 -12.83
C GLU A 107 -14.69 -12.19 -12.53
N GLU A 108 -14.00 -11.47 -13.42
CA GLU A 108 -12.61 -11.03 -13.22
C GLU A 108 -12.47 -10.15 -11.95
N SER A 109 -13.41 -9.23 -11.73
CA SER A 109 -13.41 -8.38 -10.53
C SER A 109 -13.72 -9.16 -9.24
N ALA A 110 -14.40 -10.30 -9.33
CA ALA A 110 -14.65 -11.17 -8.18
C ALA A 110 -13.39 -11.97 -7.78
N LEU A 111 -12.60 -12.42 -8.75
CA LEU A 111 -11.30 -13.06 -8.49
C LEU A 111 -10.34 -12.08 -7.78
N ASP A 112 -10.24 -10.85 -8.29
CA ASP A 112 -9.40 -9.81 -7.69
C ASP A 112 -9.82 -9.49 -6.26
N ALA A 113 -11.13 -9.44 -5.98
CA ALA A 113 -11.65 -9.24 -4.63
C ALA A 113 -11.30 -10.40 -3.68
N ASN A 114 -11.34 -11.64 -4.16
CA ASN A 114 -10.93 -12.81 -3.36
C ASN A 114 -9.43 -12.79 -3.03
N LEU A 115 -8.59 -12.47 -4.01
CA LEU A 115 -7.14 -12.33 -3.80
C LEU A 115 -6.82 -11.18 -2.83
N LEU A 116 -7.55 -10.08 -2.93
CA LEU A 116 -7.44 -8.95 -2.00
C LEU A 116 -7.87 -9.34 -0.58
N LEU A 117 -8.91 -10.15 -0.43
CA LEU A 117 -9.37 -10.63 0.88
C LEU A 117 -8.37 -11.61 1.52
N VAL A 118 -7.84 -12.57 0.75
CA VAL A 118 -6.84 -13.53 1.24
C VAL A 118 -5.57 -12.80 1.70
N SER A 119 -5.11 -11.81 0.93
CA SER A 119 -3.94 -11.02 1.29
C SER A 119 -4.20 -10.10 2.50
N LEU A 120 -5.41 -9.54 2.64
CA LEU A 120 -5.84 -8.83 3.84
C LEU A 120 -5.77 -9.72 5.08
N LEU A 121 -6.26 -10.97 5.02
CA LEU A 121 -6.15 -11.91 6.14
C LEU A 121 -4.70 -12.08 6.60
N GLY A 122 -3.75 -12.14 5.66
CA GLY A 122 -2.32 -12.20 5.97
C GLY A 122 -1.80 -10.97 6.73
N VAL A 123 -2.25 -9.77 6.35
CA VAL A 123 -1.96 -8.52 7.07
C VAL A 123 -2.55 -8.54 8.48
N LEU A 124 -3.83 -8.94 8.61
CA LEU A 124 -4.49 -9.04 9.92
C LEU A 124 -3.75 -10.00 10.86
N PHE A 125 -3.31 -11.15 10.34
CA PHE A 125 -2.49 -12.10 11.11
C PHE A 125 -1.16 -11.48 11.51
N TYR A 126 -0.44 -10.83 10.58
CA TYR A 126 0.84 -10.17 10.87
C TYR A 126 0.72 -9.19 12.03
N ASP A 127 -0.23 -8.26 11.92
CA ASP A 127 -0.41 -7.18 12.88
C ASP A 127 -0.90 -7.70 14.23
N LEU A 128 -1.72 -8.76 14.26
CA LEU A 128 -2.14 -9.39 15.52
C LEU A 128 -0.94 -9.99 16.27
N PHE A 129 -0.05 -10.71 15.58
CA PHE A 129 1.13 -11.31 16.19
C PHE A 129 2.13 -10.27 16.70
N ILE A 130 2.19 -9.09 16.08
CA ILE A 130 2.99 -7.94 16.53
C ILE A 130 2.31 -7.23 17.71
N LEU A 131 0.98 -7.05 17.66
CA LEU A 131 0.21 -6.29 18.62
C LEU A 131 0.21 -6.92 20.01
N VAL A 132 0.05 -8.25 20.11
CA VAL A 132 0.00 -8.97 21.40
C VAL A 132 1.23 -8.69 22.29
N PRO A 133 2.48 -8.93 21.85
CA PRO A 133 3.66 -8.66 22.66
C PRO A 133 3.93 -7.16 22.84
N ALA A 134 3.53 -6.31 21.88
CA ALA A 134 3.65 -4.86 22.00
C ALA A 134 2.71 -4.29 23.09
N ALA A 135 1.50 -4.82 23.20
CA ALA A 135 0.53 -4.45 24.23
C ALA A 135 0.93 -4.93 25.62
N GLY A 136 1.66 -6.06 25.71
CA GLY A 136 2.22 -6.59 26.96
C GLY A 136 3.53 -5.93 27.42
N ALA A 137 4.05 -4.96 26.67
CA ALA A 137 5.34 -4.33 26.99
C ALA A 137 5.25 -3.46 28.26
N ASN A 138 6.06 -3.79 29.27
CA ASN A 138 6.09 -3.12 30.56
C ASN A 138 7.45 -2.45 30.85
N GLY A 139 7.48 -1.56 31.86
CA GLY A 139 8.70 -0.89 32.31
C GLY A 139 9.34 -0.01 31.23
N ASN A 140 10.66 -0.15 31.06
CA ASN A 140 11.46 0.69 30.15
C ASN A 140 11.10 0.52 28.66
N GLN A 141 10.42 -0.58 28.28
CA GLN A 141 10.03 -0.85 26.90
C GLN A 141 8.60 -0.39 26.57
N ARG A 142 7.86 0.18 27.54
CA ARG A 142 6.45 0.55 27.38
C ARG A 142 6.22 1.58 26.27
N ALA A 143 7.05 2.62 26.20
CA ALA A 143 6.92 3.65 25.17
C ALA A 143 7.11 3.07 23.75
N VAL A 144 8.10 2.19 23.59
CA VAL A 144 8.38 1.50 22.33
C VAL A 144 7.22 0.55 21.97
N GLY A 145 6.75 -0.25 22.93
CA GLY A 145 5.60 -1.14 22.76
C GLY A 145 4.34 -0.38 22.33
N LEU A 146 4.06 0.79 22.91
CA LEU A 146 2.92 1.63 22.50
C LEU A 146 3.04 2.13 21.06
N ILE A 147 4.23 2.49 20.59
CA ILE A 147 4.45 2.90 19.20
C ILE A 147 4.18 1.72 18.26
N PHE A 148 4.72 0.53 18.56
CA PHE A 148 4.48 -0.67 17.74
C PHE A 148 3.00 -1.10 17.75
N ALA A 149 2.35 -1.05 18.91
CA ALA A 149 0.92 -1.35 19.03
C ALA A 149 0.07 -0.33 18.25
N GLY A 150 0.36 0.96 18.38
CA GLY A 150 -0.33 2.02 17.65
C GLY A 150 -0.14 1.89 16.14
N LYS A 151 1.08 1.56 15.69
CA LYS A 151 1.38 1.26 14.29
C LYS A 151 0.57 0.07 13.79
N ALA A 152 0.56 -1.06 14.51
CA ALA A 152 -0.21 -2.25 14.13
C ALA A 152 -1.71 -1.92 14.00
N VAL A 153 -2.29 -1.20 14.96
CA VAL A 153 -3.69 -0.76 14.89
C VAL A 153 -3.96 0.16 13.69
N LEU A 154 -3.03 1.08 13.40
CA LEU A 154 -3.15 1.98 12.25
C LEU A 154 -3.05 1.23 10.92
N GLU A 155 -2.17 0.23 10.82
CA GLU A 155 -1.99 -0.63 9.65
C GLU A 155 -3.22 -1.51 9.39
N LEU A 156 -3.80 -2.08 10.45
CA LEU A 156 -5.08 -2.79 10.40
C LEU A 156 -6.20 -1.88 9.86
N LEU A 157 -6.35 -0.68 10.44
CA LEU A 157 -7.39 0.27 10.03
C LEU A 157 -7.20 0.72 8.57
N GLN A 158 -5.96 1.07 8.19
CA GLN A 158 -5.63 1.51 6.84
C GLN A 158 -5.94 0.41 5.82
N SER A 159 -5.52 -0.83 6.09
CA SER A 159 -5.70 -1.96 5.18
C SER A 159 -7.17 -2.32 5.00
N MET A 160 -7.95 -2.33 6.09
CA MET A 160 -9.40 -2.55 6.02
C MET A 160 -10.10 -1.47 5.19
N LEU A 161 -9.81 -0.19 5.46
CA LEU A 161 -10.39 0.93 4.70
C LEU A 161 -9.98 0.88 3.22
N GLN A 162 -8.75 0.50 2.92
CA GLN A 162 -8.26 0.36 1.54
C GLN A 162 -9.04 -0.73 0.78
N VAL A 163 -9.29 -1.88 1.41
CA VAL A 163 -10.12 -2.93 0.80
C VAL A 163 -11.55 -2.47 0.58
N LEU A 164 -12.15 -1.80 1.57
CA LEU A 164 -13.49 -1.22 1.44
C LEU A 164 -13.56 -0.24 0.27
N LEU A 165 -12.57 0.65 0.14
CA LEU A 165 -12.48 1.58 -0.99
C LEU A 165 -12.38 0.84 -2.32
N ILE A 166 -11.51 -0.17 -2.44
CA ILE A 166 -11.34 -0.90 -3.69
C ILE A 166 -12.63 -1.62 -4.07
N VAL A 167 -13.23 -2.39 -3.15
CA VAL A 167 -14.47 -3.13 -3.43
C VAL A 167 -15.61 -2.18 -3.79
N GLU A 168 -15.77 -1.08 -3.06
CA GLU A 168 -16.81 -0.10 -3.32
C GLU A 168 -16.58 0.66 -4.63
N ALA A 169 -15.34 1.04 -4.92
CA ALA A 169 -14.99 1.76 -6.14
C ALA A 169 -15.07 0.85 -7.39
N SER A 170 -14.71 -0.43 -7.29
CA SER A 170 -14.86 -1.40 -8.38
C SER A 170 -16.32 -1.63 -8.78
N ARG A 171 -17.25 -1.38 -7.85
CA ARG A 171 -18.70 -1.44 -8.10
C ARG A 171 -19.27 -0.13 -8.62
N ARG A 172 -18.46 0.91 -8.82
CA ARG A 172 -18.95 2.24 -9.20
C ARG A 172 -18.53 2.61 -10.62
N GLN A 173 -19.46 3.21 -11.35
CA GLN A 173 -19.22 3.73 -12.68
C GLN A 173 -19.94 5.06 -12.87
N VAL A 174 -19.41 5.89 -13.76
CA VAL A 174 -20.06 7.11 -14.20
C VAL A 174 -21.40 6.80 -14.89
N ALA A 175 -22.48 7.43 -14.42
CA ALA A 175 -23.82 7.28 -15.02
C ALA A 175 -24.21 8.43 -15.97
N THR A 176 -23.59 9.60 -15.82
CA THR A 176 -23.96 10.81 -16.59
C THR A 176 -22.76 11.38 -17.34
N SER A 177 -22.98 11.97 -18.52
CA SER A 177 -21.95 12.66 -19.31
C SER A 177 -21.25 13.78 -18.52
N ASN A 178 -21.99 14.50 -17.65
CA ASN A 178 -21.42 15.52 -16.76
C ASN A 178 -20.42 14.92 -15.76
N GLN A 179 -20.73 13.76 -15.17
CA GLN A 179 -19.82 13.04 -14.28
C GLN A 179 -18.59 12.48 -15.04
N ALA A 180 -18.77 12.10 -16.32
CA ALA A 180 -17.67 11.67 -17.19
C ALA A 180 -16.68 12.81 -17.48
N ALA A 181 -17.20 14.03 -17.60
CA ALA A 181 -16.41 15.24 -17.80
C ALA A 181 -15.74 15.71 -16.49
N GLU A 182 -16.46 15.71 -15.36
CA GLU A 182 -15.92 16.20 -14.08
C GLU A 182 -14.93 15.26 -13.42
N LYS A 183 -15.06 13.94 -13.65
CA LYS A 183 -14.24 12.85 -13.12
C LYS A 183 -14.04 12.93 -11.57
N PRO A 184 -15.14 12.88 -10.79
CA PRO A 184 -15.10 13.05 -9.34
C PRO A 184 -14.26 11.96 -8.65
N GLY A 185 -13.27 12.35 -7.84
CA GLY A 185 -12.37 11.41 -7.17
C GLY A 185 -11.11 11.03 -7.96
N ARG A 186 -11.02 11.36 -9.26
CA ARG A 186 -9.89 10.98 -10.14
C ARG A 186 -8.52 11.35 -9.56
N THR A 187 -8.37 12.60 -9.15
CA THR A 187 -7.13 13.13 -8.59
C THR A 187 -6.74 12.43 -7.28
N MET A 188 -7.73 12.05 -6.46
CA MET A 188 -7.49 11.32 -5.21
C MET A 188 -7.09 9.88 -5.46
N ILE A 189 -7.73 9.18 -6.40
CA ILE A 189 -7.33 7.83 -6.80
C ILE A 189 -5.92 7.83 -7.40
N THR A 190 -5.56 8.84 -8.21
CA THR A 190 -4.19 9.00 -8.71
C THR A 190 -3.17 9.19 -7.59
N PHE A 191 -3.49 10.01 -6.58
CA PHE A 191 -2.63 10.17 -5.41
C PHE A 191 -2.48 8.85 -4.63
N LEU A 192 -3.59 8.15 -4.38
CA LEU A 192 -3.62 6.86 -3.68
C LEU A 192 -2.85 5.76 -4.39
N LEU A 193 -2.79 5.77 -5.73
CA LEU A 193 -1.97 4.85 -6.52
C LEU A 193 -0.49 5.00 -6.19
N ILE A 194 0.00 6.25 -6.16
CA ILE A 194 1.41 6.53 -5.89
C ILE A 194 1.73 6.27 -4.41
N LEU A 195 0.79 6.59 -3.51
CA LEU A 195 0.92 6.31 -2.09
C LEU A 195 0.97 4.81 -1.77
N ASN A 196 0.08 4.00 -2.36
CA ASN A 196 0.13 2.54 -2.20
C ASN A 196 1.41 1.95 -2.79
N LEU A 197 1.89 2.49 -3.92
CA LEU A 197 3.19 2.10 -4.48
C LEU A 197 4.34 2.43 -3.51
N ALA A 198 4.33 3.61 -2.88
CA ALA A 198 5.33 3.99 -1.89
C ALA A 198 5.31 3.07 -0.66
N MET A 199 4.11 2.76 -0.14
CA MET A 199 3.94 1.78 0.95
C MET A 199 4.47 0.40 0.55
N TRP A 200 4.09 -0.09 -0.64
CA TRP A 200 4.56 -1.38 -1.15
C TRP A 200 6.08 -1.46 -1.23
N ILE A 201 6.74 -0.41 -1.73
CA ILE A 201 8.21 -0.33 -1.78
C ILE A 201 8.76 -0.38 -0.35
N LEU A 202 8.23 0.42 0.59
CA LEU A 202 8.68 0.42 1.98
C LEU A 202 8.55 -0.96 2.66
N LYS A 203 7.45 -1.69 2.40
CA LYS A 203 7.22 -3.05 2.91
C LYS A 203 8.11 -4.10 2.25
N THR A 204 8.43 -3.92 0.97
CA THR A 204 9.36 -4.82 0.26
C THR A 204 10.77 -4.73 0.85
N PHE A 205 11.19 -3.52 1.23
CA PHE A 205 12.45 -3.28 1.93
C PHE A 205 12.31 -3.36 3.46
N GLU A 206 11.23 -3.97 3.97
CA GLU A 206 10.99 -4.05 5.40
C GLU A 206 12.18 -4.68 6.13
N LEU A 207 12.60 -3.98 7.19
CA LEU A 207 13.72 -4.37 8.00
C LEU A 207 13.38 -5.66 8.74
N LYS A 208 13.94 -6.79 8.29
CA LYS A 208 13.98 -8.03 9.11
C LYS A 208 14.58 -7.79 10.51
N HIS A 209 15.35 -6.72 10.69
CA HIS A 209 15.90 -6.31 11.99
C HIS A 209 14.87 -5.66 12.92
N ALA A 210 13.88 -4.92 12.40
CA ALA A 210 12.85 -4.28 13.22
C ALA A 210 11.96 -5.32 13.92
N THR A 211 11.79 -6.47 13.28
CA THR A 211 11.02 -7.59 13.82
C THR A 211 11.85 -8.49 14.76
N THR A 212 13.18 -8.35 14.82
CA THR A 212 14.02 -9.00 15.84
C THR A 212 14.15 -8.24 17.16
N HIS A 213 13.35 -7.18 17.36
CA HIS A 213 13.32 -6.44 18.61
C HIS A 213 13.09 -7.39 19.81
N PRO A 214 13.79 -7.20 20.94
CA PRO A 214 13.74 -8.14 22.08
C PRO A 214 12.33 -8.39 22.64
N ILE A 215 11.41 -7.45 22.45
CA ILE A 215 9.98 -7.58 22.80
C ILE A 215 9.40 -8.87 22.20
N TYR A 216 9.67 -9.16 20.93
CA TYR A 216 9.12 -10.32 20.23
C TYR A 216 9.85 -11.62 20.57
N LYS A 217 11.19 -11.57 20.71
CA LYS A 217 12.01 -12.72 21.10
C LYS A 217 11.69 -13.26 22.49
N SER A 218 11.24 -12.39 23.40
CA SER A 218 10.86 -12.78 24.75
C SER A 218 9.51 -13.52 24.80
N HIS A 219 8.64 -13.28 23.82
CA HIS A 219 7.28 -13.81 23.79
C HIS A 219 7.16 -15.06 22.92
N TYR A 220 7.78 -15.06 21.75
CA TYR A 220 7.78 -16.20 20.83
C TYR A 220 9.15 -16.86 20.76
N ASN A 221 9.18 -18.19 20.58
CA ASN A 221 10.40 -18.90 20.24
C ASN A 221 10.97 -18.33 18.92
N GLU A 222 12.29 -18.13 18.84
CA GLU A 222 12.96 -17.52 17.69
C GLU A 222 12.65 -18.22 16.36
N LEU A 223 12.55 -19.56 16.36
CA LEU A 223 12.20 -20.31 15.14
C LEU A 223 10.75 -20.08 14.70
N VAL A 224 9.82 -20.14 15.66
CA VAL A 224 8.39 -19.91 15.40
C VAL A 224 8.18 -18.50 14.89
N TRP A 225 8.82 -17.52 15.53
CA TRP A 225 8.75 -16.12 15.14
C TRP A 225 9.28 -15.87 13.72
N LYS A 226 10.43 -16.46 13.37
CA LYS A 226 10.97 -16.37 12.01
C LYS A 226 10.01 -16.92 10.97
N VAL A 227 9.35 -18.05 11.24
CA VAL A 227 8.37 -18.64 10.33
C VAL A 227 7.15 -17.73 10.17
N ILE A 228 6.57 -17.26 11.30
CA ILE A 228 5.42 -16.36 11.31
C ILE A 228 5.72 -15.12 10.47
N ILE A 229 6.79 -14.38 10.76
CA ILE A 229 7.15 -13.17 10.02
C ILE A 229 7.39 -13.50 8.55
N SER A 230 8.09 -14.59 8.23
CA SER A 230 8.43 -14.89 6.84
C SER A 230 7.20 -15.10 5.98
N VAL A 231 6.20 -15.83 6.48
CA VAL A 231 4.95 -16.08 5.74
C VAL A 231 4.08 -14.81 5.72
N SER A 232 3.90 -14.18 6.88
CA SER A 232 3.08 -12.97 7.01
C SER A 232 3.60 -11.81 6.17
N LEU A 233 4.91 -11.57 6.16
CA LEU A 233 5.52 -10.48 5.40
C LEU A 233 5.34 -10.66 3.89
N LEU A 234 5.40 -11.90 3.38
CA LEU A 234 5.12 -12.18 1.97
C LEU A 234 3.68 -11.81 1.63
N LEU A 235 2.73 -12.12 2.50
CA LEU A 235 1.32 -11.75 2.32
C LEU A 235 1.09 -10.23 2.44
N VAL A 236 1.78 -9.54 3.35
CA VAL A 236 1.73 -8.07 3.48
C VAL A 236 2.25 -7.40 2.21
N VAL A 237 3.41 -7.81 1.72
CA VAL A 237 3.97 -7.28 0.45
C VAL A 237 3.03 -7.57 -0.72
N PHE A 238 2.46 -8.78 -0.78
CA PHE A 238 1.49 -9.15 -1.81
C PHE A 238 0.20 -8.31 -1.72
N PHE A 239 -0.31 -8.03 -0.51
CA PHE A 239 -1.47 -7.17 -0.29
C PHE A 239 -1.26 -5.76 -0.87
N HIS A 240 -0.14 -5.11 -0.55
CA HIS A 240 0.14 -3.76 -1.05
C HIS A 240 0.38 -3.75 -2.58
N PHE A 241 0.97 -4.81 -3.13
CA PHE A 241 1.11 -4.97 -4.57
C PHE A 241 -0.27 -5.10 -5.26
N HIS A 242 -1.07 -6.07 -4.81
CA HIS A 242 -2.36 -6.39 -5.43
C HIS A 242 -3.37 -5.25 -5.27
N SER A 243 -3.39 -4.59 -4.11
CA SER A 243 -4.22 -3.38 -3.90
C SER A 243 -3.84 -2.24 -4.85
N THR A 244 -2.55 -2.09 -5.20
CA THR A 244 -2.11 -1.12 -6.23
C THR A 244 -2.66 -1.51 -7.61
N VAL A 245 -2.63 -2.80 -7.97
CA VAL A 245 -3.18 -3.31 -9.23
C VAL A 245 -4.69 -3.08 -9.31
N CYS A 246 -5.45 -3.46 -8.27
CA CYS A 246 -6.89 -3.25 -8.23
C CYS A 246 -7.25 -1.76 -8.30
N LEU A 247 -6.50 -0.89 -7.61
CA LEU A 247 -6.73 0.55 -7.66
C LEU A 247 -6.44 1.12 -9.07
N ALA A 248 -5.49 0.54 -9.81
CA ALA A 248 -5.17 0.94 -11.17
C ALA A 248 -6.28 0.51 -12.15
N ASP A 249 -6.89 -0.64 -11.91
CA ASP A 249 -8.09 -1.06 -12.63
C ASP A 249 -9.27 -0.13 -12.33
N VAL A 250 -9.55 0.15 -11.06
CA VAL A 250 -10.57 1.14 -10.63
C VAL A 250 -10.35 2.47 -11.35
N TRP A 251 -9.12 2.99 -11.33
CA TRP A 251 -8.77 4.21 -12.05
C TRP A 251 -9.09 4.07 -13.54
N SER A 252 -8.72 2.97 -14.19
CA SER A 252 -8.94 2.79 -15.63
C SER A 252 -10.41 2.60 -16.01
N CYS A 253 -11.19 1.89 -15.20
CA CYS A 253 -12.55 1.44 -15.49
C CYS A 253 -13.63 2.44 -15.09
N THR A 254 -13.47 3.17 -13.99
CA THR A 254 -14.53 4.04 -13.40
C THR A 254 -15.10 5.06 -14.40
N TYR A 255 -14.26 5.60 -15.28
CA TYR A 255 -14.62 6.69 -16.20
C TYR A 255 -14.75 6.26 -17.66
N ARG A 256 -14.69 4.95 -17.95
CA ARG A 256 -15.01 4.45 -19.28
C ARG A 256 -16.52 4.50 -19.47
N PHE A 257 -16.98 5.27 -20.45
CA PHE A 257 -18.39 5.31 -20.84
C PHE A 257 -18.70 4.03 -21.62
N HIS A 258 -19.53 3.14 -21.08
CA HIS A 258 -20.01 2.00 -21.86
C HIS A 258 -21.21 2.48 -22.67
N ASN A 259 -21.00 2.74 -23.97
CA ASN A 259 -22.11 2.96 -24.90
C ASN A 259 -22.89 1.64 -25.03
N THR A 260 -23.88 1.40 -24.17
CA THR A 260 -24.92 0.42 -24.45
C THR A 260 -25.88 1.03 -25.48
N ALA A 261 -25.45 1.07 -26.74
CA ALA A 261 -26.28 1.41 -27.88
C ALA A 261 -25.72 0.77 -29.17
N SER A 262 -25.90 -0.54 -29.30
CA SER A 262 -26.10 -1.18 -30.62
C SER A 262 -26.82 -2.50 -30.41
N GLY A 263 -28.14 -2.42 -30.45
CA GLY A 263 -29.07 -3.55 -30.36
C GLY A 263 -30.47 -3.04 -30.68
N LYS A 264 -30.63 -2.46 -31.86
CA LYS A 264 -31.90 -2.44 -32.59
C LYS A 264 -31.81 -3.53 -33.63
#